data_AF-A0AAD9YA10-F1
#
_entry.id   AF-A0AAD9YA10-F1
#
_cell.length_a   1.000
_cell.length_b   1.000
_cell.length_c   1.000
_cell.angle_alpha   90.00
_cell.angle_beta   90.00
_cell.angle_gamma   90.00
#
_symmetry.space_group_name_H-M   'P 1'
#
loop_
_entity.id
_entity.type
_entity.pdbx_description
1 polymer ?
#
loop_
_entity_poly.entity_id
_entity_poly.type
_entity_poly.pdbx_seq_one_letter_code
_entity_poly.pdbx_strand_id
1 'polypeptide(L)'
;MGLPREDAVRAYSTWQQSQVSTDEQKKHYSMAEELTLAYGYDLDMLAANQERMYQFYTKHGVLPGISWRYVRDVQSFLAEHGGWDAM
;
A
#
# COMPACT_ATOMS: atom_id res chain seq x y z
N MET A 1 13.88 8.55 10.52
CA MET A 1 14.07 9.41 9.34
C MET A 1 12.99 9.04 8.35
N GLY A 2 12.06 9.95 8.04
CA GLY A 2 10.99 9.66 7.08
C GLY A 2 11.58 9.53 5.68
N LEU A 3 11.41 8.37 5.05
CA LEU A 3 11.68 8.20 3.62
C LEU A 3 10.83 9.23 2.83
N PRO A 4 11.30 9.69 1.65
CA PRO A 4 10.42 10.34 0.69
C PRO A 4 9.14 9.52 0.48
N ARG A 5 8.00 10.19 0.24
CA ARG A 5 6.69 9.53 0.19
C ARG A 5 6.64 8.42 -0.84
N GLU A 6 7.26 8.64 -2.00
CA GLU A 6 7.37 7.66 -3.07
C GLU A 6 8.20 6.45 -2.65
N ASP A 7 9.31 6.67 -1.93
CA ASP A 7 10.17 5.60 -1.44
C ASP A 7 9.50 4.81 -0.31
N ALA A 8 8.69 5.46 0.52
CA ALA A 8 7.85 4.79 1.51
C ALA A 8 6.82 3.86 0.85
N VAL A 9 6.18 4.31 -0.25
CA VAL A 9 5.26 3.48 -1.04
C VAL A 9 5.97 2.28 -1.66
N ARG A 10 7.18 2.47 -2.22
CA ARG A 10 8.00 1.36 -2.77
C ARG A 10 8.39 0.35 -1.70
N ALA A 11 8.83 0.83 -0.53
CA ALA A 11 9.18 -0.03 0.60
C ALA A 11 7.96 -0.83 1.09
N TYR A 12 6.81 -0.18 1.19
CA TYR A 12 5.55 -0.82 1.56
C TYR A 12 5.12 -1.90 0.55
N SER A 13 5.16 -1.59 -0.75
CA SER A 13 4.84 -2.56 -1.81
C SER A 13 5.77 -3.77 -1.77
N THR A 14 7.07 -3.55 -1.55
CA THR A 14 8.04 -4.63 -1.38
C THR A 14 7.70 -5.51 -0.17
N TRP A 15 7.32 -4.89 0.95
CA TRP A 15 6.87 -5.62 2.14
C TRP A 15 5.59 -6.43 1.87
N GLN A 16 4.58 -5.87 1.19
CA GLN A 16 3.37 -6.59 0.79
C GLN A 16 3.68 -7.80 -0.11
N GLN A 17 4.55 -7.63 -1.09
CA GLN A 17 4.96 -8.72 -2.00
C GLN A 17 5.71 -9.85 -1.28
N SER A 18 6.36 -9.57 -0.16
CA SER A 18 7.00 -10.59 0.68
C SER A 18 6.00 -11.46 1.45
N GLN A 19 4.76 -11.01 1.62
CA GLN A 19 3.69 -11.76 2.30
C GLN A 19 3.01 -12.81 1.41
N VAL A 20 3.37 -12.86 0.12
CA VAL A 20 2.74 -13.74 -0.87
C VAL A 20 3.77 -14.50 -1.70
N SER A 21 3.43 -15.72 -2.10
CA SER A 21 4.34 -16.61 -2.83
C SER A 21 4.15 -16.59 -4.35
N THR A 22 2.95 -16.25 -4.85
CA THR A 22 2.64 -16.36 -6.28
C THR A 22 2.95 -15.08 -7.04
N ASP A 23 3.50 -15.23 -8.25
CA ASP A 23 3.81 -14.10 -9.13
C ASP A 23 2.56 -13.33 -9.56
N GLU A 24 1.41 -14.00 -9.64
CA GLU A 24 0.13 -13.38 -9.95
C GLU A 24 -0.28 -12.38 -8.85
N GLN A 25 -0.16 -12.76 -7.57
CA GLN A 25 -0.46 -11.83 -6.48
C GLN A 25 0.56 -10.69 -6.41
N LYS A 26 1.85 -10.97 -6.62
CA LYS A 26 2.89 -9.94 -6.67
C LYS A 26 2.64 -8.91 -7.76
N LYS A 27 2.21 -9.33 -8.96
CA LYS A 27 1.84 -8.42 -10.05
C LYS A 27 0.74 -7.44 -9.65
N HIS A 28 -0.26 -7.89 -8.90
CA HIS A 28 -1.31 -7.00 -8.42
C HIS A 28 -0.83 -6.00 -7.36
N TYR A 29 0.14 -6.38 -6.51
CA TYR A 29 0.78 -5.43 -5.61
C TYR A 29 1.64 -4.41 -6.35
N SER A 30 2.41 -4.82 -7.36
CA SER A 30 3.13 -3.90 -8.25
C SER A 30 2.17 -2.94 -8.97
N MET A 31 1.02 -3.45 -9.44
CA MET A 31 -0.01 -2.62 -10.06
C MET A 31 -0.59 -1.60 -9.07
N ALA A 32 -0.83 -1.99 -7.82
CA ALA A 32 -1.31 -1.07 -6.80
C ALA A 32 -0.27 0.02 -6.50
N GLU A 33 1.02 -0.33 -6.41
CA GLU A 33 2.14 0.61 -6.27
C GLU A 33 2.21 1.62 -7.43
N GLU A 34 2.18 1.13 -8.67
CA GLU A 34 2.18 1.97 -9.87
C GLU A 34 1.02 2.97 -9.87
N LEU A 35 -0.19 2.51 -9.51
CA LEU A 35 -1.37 3.37 -9.39
C LEU A 35 -1.22 4.38 -8.25
N THR A 36 -0.69 3.97 -7.08
CA THR A 36 -0.44 4.87 -5.95
C THR A 36 0.48 6.01 -6.39
N LEU A 37 1.62 5.68 -7.01
CA LEU A 37 2.63 6.65 -7.43
C LEU A 37 2.13 7.52 -8.59
N ALA A 38 1.48 6.94 -9.60
CA ALA A 38 0.99 7.68 -10.76
C ALA A 38 -0.05 8.74 -10.42
N TYR A 39 -0.84 8.51 -9.37
CA TYR A 39 -1.84 9.47 -8.89
C TYR A 39 -1.35 10.35 -7.74
N GLY A 40 -0.07 10.25 -7.36
CA GLY A 40 0.53 11.08 -6.31
C GLY A 40 0.00 10.79 -4.90
N TYR A 41 -0.50 9.58 -4.67
CA TYR A 41 -0.93 9.14 -3.34
C TYR A 41 0.26 8.70 -2.49
N ASP A 42 0.12 8.85 -1.18
CA ASP A 42 1.08 8.38 -0.18
C ASP A 42 0.40 7.46 0.86
N LEU A 43 1.22 6.83 1.72
CA LEU A 43 0.72 5.89 2.73
C LEU A 43 -0.26 6.55 3.71
N ASP A 44 -0.05 7.82 4.07
CA ASP A 44 -0.95 8.55 4.97
C ASP A 44 -2.33 8.76 4.34
N MET A 45 -2.38 9.13 3.05
CA MET A 45 -3.64 9.25 2.30
C MET A 45 -4.37 7.91 2.19
N LEU A 46 -3.63 6.81 1.97
CA LEU A 46 -4.19 5.46 1.95
C LEU A 46 -4.79 5.09 3.32
N ALA A 47 -4.06 5.33 4.40
CA ALA A 47 -4.50 5.03 5.76
C ALA A 47 -5.71 5.88 6.19
N ALA A 48 -5.76 7.15 5.77
CA ALA A 48 -6.85 8.07 6.12
C ALA A 48 -8.16 7.82 5.35
N ASN A 49 -8.10 7.18 4.17
CA ASN A 49 -9.25 7.04 3.26
C ASN A 49 -9.45 5.60 2.75
N GLN A 50 -9.46 4.63 3.67
CA GLN A 50 -9.36 3.22 3.31
C GLN A 50 -10.46 2.74 2.34
N GLU A 51 -11.72 3.10 2.59
CA GLU A 51 -12.84 2.68 1.73
C GLU A 51 -12.72 3.24 0.30
N ARG A 52 -12.36 4.52 0.19
CA ARG A 52 -12.16 5.19 -1.10
C ARG A 52 -11.00 4.57 -1.87
N MET A 53 -9.89 4.27 -1.18
CA MET A 53 -8.72 3.67 -1.83
C MET A 53 -8.99 2.23 -2.26
N TYR A 54 -9.73 1.47 -1.45
CA TYR A 54 -10.19 0.14 -1.86
C TYR A 54 -11.02 0.19 -3.16
N GLN A 55 -11.98 1.11 -3.24
CA GLN A 55 -12.79 1.31 -4.46
C GLN A 55 -11.94 1.78 -5.65
N PHE A 56 -10.94 2.63 -5.41
CA PHE A 56 -10.01 3.07 -6.44
C PHE A 56 -9.23 1.90 -7.05
N TYR A 57 -8.55 1.08 -6.24
CA TYR A 57 -7.74 -0.04 -6.75
C TYR A 57 -8.60 -1.09 -7.47
N THR A 58 -9.77 -1.42 -6.92
CA THR A 58 -10.69 -2.37 -7.56
C THR A 58 -11.23 -1.85 -8.89
N LYS A 59 -11.58 -0.56 -9.00
CA LYS A 59 -12.00 0.07 -10.27
C LYS A 59 -10.89 0.04 -11.33
N HIS A 60 -9.63 0.06 -10.90
CA HIS A 60 -8.48 -0.02 -11.79
C HIS A 60 -8.04 -1.46 -12.09
N GLY A 61 -8.72 -2.49 -11.59
CA GLY A 61 -8.46 -3.89 -11.95
C GLY A 61 -7.53 -4.64 -10.99
N VAL A 62 -7.17 -4.06 -9.85
CA VAL A 62 -6.51 -4.80 -8.77
C VAL A 62 -7.54 -5.73 -8.12
N LEU A 63 -7.16 -6.98 -7.84
CA LEU A 63 -8.08 -7.95 -7.23
C LEU A 63 -8.67 -7.40 -5.91
N PRO A 64 -9.95 -7.67 -5.61
CA PRO A 64 -10.59 -7.14 -4.40
C PRO A 64 -9.86 -7.50 -3.10
N GLY A 65 -9.44 -8.76 -2.95
CA GLY A 65 -8.70 -9.20 -1.76
C GLY A 65 -7.37 -8.46 -1.58
N ILE A 66 -6.63 -8.25 -2.68
CA ILE A 66 -5.36 -7.52 -2.67
C ILE A 66 -5.59 -6.04 -2.41
N SER A 67 -6.61 -5.44 -3.05
CA SER A 67 -6.99 -4.04 -2.83
C SER A 67 -7.31 -3.76 -1.35
N TRP A 68 -8.03 -4.68 -0.69
CA TRP A 68 -8.36 -4.57 0.72
C TRP A 68 -7.11 -4.65 1.60
N ARG A 69 -6.25 -5.65 1.37
CA ARG A 69 -4.99 -5.83 2.11
C ARG A 69 -4.03 -4.66 1.93
N TYR A 70 -3.83 -4.25 0.68
CA TYR A 70 -2.94 -3.14 0.32
C TYR A 70 -3.32 -1.82 0.99
N VAL A 71 -4.59 -1.64 1.37
CA VAL A 71 -5.04 -0.44 2.08
C VAL A 71 -5.05 -0.63 3.60
N ARG A 72 -5.49 -1.80 4.08
CA ARG A 72 -5.59 -2.08 5.52
C ARG A 72 -4.24 -2.22 6.20
N ASP A 73 -3.28 -2.87 5.55
CA ASP A 73 -2.03 -3.21 6.21
C ASP A 73 -1.03 -2.03 6.23
N VAL A 74 -1.38 -0.88 5.62
CA VAL A 74 -0.57 0.35 5.71
C VAL A 74 -0.31 0.74 7.16
N GLN A 75 -1.33 0.65 8.01
CA GLN A 75 -1.20 0.97 9.43
C GLN A 75 -0.24 0.01 10.14
N SER A 76 -0.29 -1.28 9.82
CA SER A 76 0.64 -2.28 10.36
C SER A 76 2.07 -2.00 9.91
N PHE A 77 2.26 -1.70 8.63
CA PHE A 77 3.58 -1.36 8.08
C PHE A 77 4.16 -0.12 8.76
N LEU A 78 3.37 0.95 8.91
CA LEU A 78 3.79 2.18 9.58
C LEU A 78 4.07 1.96 11.08
N ALA A 79 3.32 1.10 11.77
CA ALA A 79 3.60 0.76 13.16
C ALA A 79 4.93 -0.01 13.30
N GLU A 80 5.20 -0.95 12.40
CA GLU A 80 6.41 -1.78 12.41
C GLU A 80 7.68 -1.02 11.98
N HIS A 81 7.55 -0.08 11.03
CA HIS A 81 8.69 0.56 10.37
C HIS A 81 8.77 2.08 10.58
N GLY A 82 7.74 2.68 11.17
CA GLY A 82 7.61 4.14 11.36
C GLY A 82 8.00 4.65 12.74
N GLY A 83 8.06 3.80 13.77
CA GLY A 83 8.61 4.15 15.09
C GLY A 83 8.18 5.50 15.69
N TRP A 84 7.05 5.47 16.42
CA TRP A 84 6.64 6.39 17.51
C TRP A 84 6.22 7.83 17.19
N ASP A 85 4.92 8.12 17.35
CA ASP A 85 4.39 9.42 17.81
C ASP A 85 3.06 9.23 18.59
N ALA A 86 3.02 8.24 19.49
CA ALA A 86 1.92 8.08 20.44
C ALA A 86 2.41 7.53 21.79
N MET A 87 3.10 8.39 22.54
CA MET A 87 3.01 8.49 24.00
C MET A 87 2.72 9.94 24.37
#